data_AF-A0A8E6MA43-F1
#
_entry.id   AF-A0A8E6MA43-F1
#
_cell.length_a   1.000
_cell.length_b   1.000
_cell.length_c   1.000
_cell.angle_alpha   90.00
_cell.angle_beta   90.00
_cell.angle_gamma   90.00
#
_symmetry.space_group_name_H-M   'P 1'
#
loop_
_entity.id
_entity.type
_entity.pdbx_description
1 polymer ?
#
loop_
_entity_poly.entity_id
_entity_poly.type
_entity_poly.pdbx_seq_one_letter_code
_entity_poly.pdbx_strand_id
1 'polypeptide(L)'
;MEAKYENDFKVGITLHTKTLWCKQQWQLVANGIFSSQVVLNVIVLILMLSQMVASKVSSAMYHSGWQNCEAATVRVRRLLVCAMMQGQKPEVLWALGIVPLSYESYVSIVKSSYSTFSVMY
;
A
#
# COMPACT_ATOMS: atom_id res chain seq x y z
N MET A 1 -23.32 56.49 -14.18
CA MET A 1 -23.99 55.19 -13.99
C MET A 1 -23.20 54.07 -14.66
N GLU A 2 -22.74 54.24 -15.90
CA GLU A 2 -21.93 53.28 -16.66
C GLU A 2 -20.63 52.83 -15.97
N ALA A 3 -19.84 53.76 -15.42
CA ALA A 3 -18.59 53.44 -14.73
C ALA A 3 -18.77 52.48 -13.52
N LYS A 4 -19.96 52.50 -12.88
CA LYS A 4 -20.27 51.58 -11.78
C LYS A 4 -20.52 50.16 -12.31
N TYR A 5 -21.27 50.02 -13.40
CA TYR A 5 -21.52 48.73 -14.05
C TYR A 5 -20.23 48.08 -14.55
N GLU A 6 -19.34 48.86 -15.14
CA GLU A 6 -18.04 48.35 -15.61
C GLU A 6 -17.19 47.80 -14.46
N ASN A 7 -17.20 48.46 -13.30
CA ASN A 7 -16.44 48.02 -12.13
C ASN A 7 -17.03 46.75 -11.51
N ASP A 8 -18.37 46.68 -11.36
CA ASP A 8 -19.07 45.50 -10.86
C ASP A 8 -18.84 44.29 -11.80
N PHE A 9 -18.77 44.52 -13.11
CA PHE A 9 -18.44 43.50 -14.10
C PHE A 9 -16.98 43.00 -14.00
N LYS A 10 -16.00 43.90 -13.83
CA LYS A 10 -14.59 43.54 -13.59
C LYS A 10 -14.41 42.70 -12.32
N VAL A 11 -15.15 43.03 -11.26
CA VAL A 11 -15.16 42.26 -10.01
C VAL A 11 -15.74 40.86 -10.25
N GLY A 12 -16.85 40.75 -10.98
CA GLY A 12 -17.46 39.48 -11.35
C GLY A 12 -16.52 38.56 -12.13
N ILE A 13 -15.83 39.10 -13.15
CA ILE A 13 -14.82 38.35 -13.92
C ILE A 13 -13.69 37.89 -12.99
N THR A 14 -13.17 38.79 -12.15
CA THR A 14 -12.08 38.46 -11.21
C THR A 14 -12.48 37.34 -10.24
N LEU A 15 -13.71 37.38 -9.73
CA LEU A 15 -14.25 36.33 -8.86
C LEU A 15 -14.32 35.00 -9.60
N HIS A 16 -14.84 35.00 -10.84
CA HIS A 16 -14.96 33.80 -11.64
C HIS A 16 -13.58 33.19 -11.95
N THR A 17 -12.59 34.01 -12.31
CA THR A 17 -11.21 33.53 -12.54
C THR A 17 -10.60 32.93 -11.27
N LYS A 18 -10.84 33.52 -10.09
CA LYS A 18 -10.39 32.94 -8.80
C LYS A 18 -11.08 31.62 -8.48
N THR A 19 -12.38 31.49 -8.77
CA THR A 19 -13.11 30.23 -8.61
C THR A 19 -12.56 29.13 -9.52
N LEU A 20 -12.29 29.47 -10.80
CA LEU A 20 -11.65 28.54 -11.74
C LEU A 20 -10.26 28.12 -11.27
N TRP A 21 -9.45 29.07 -10.80
CA TRP A 21 -8.12 28.78 -10.26
C TRP A 21 -8.19 27.84 -9.06
N CYS A 22 -9.10 28.11 -8.12
CA CYS A 22 -9.32 27.27 -6.94
C CYS A 22 -9.69 25.84 -7.34
N LYS A 23 -10.63 25.67 -8.28
CA LYS A 23 -11.02 24.36 -8.81
C LYS A 23 -9.83 23.62 -9.42
N GLN A 24 -9.00 24.32 -10.18
CA GLN A 24 -7.86 23.73 -10.88
C GLN A 24 -6.76 23.27 -9.90
N GLN A 25 -6.47 24.07 -8.86
CA GLN A 25 -5.56 23.68 -7.79
C GLN A 25 -6.08 22.47 -7.00
N TRP A 26 -7.37 22.46 -6.67
CA TRP A 26 -8.00 21.32 -5.99
C TRP A 26 -7.86 20.03 -6.80
N GLN A 27 -8.13 20.08 -8.11
CA GLN A 27 -7.99 18.91 -8.99
C GLN A 27 -6.55 18.38 -9.03
N LEU A 28 -5.54 19.25 -9.04
CA LEU A 28 -4.14 18.83 -9.01
C LEU A 28 -3.79 18.10 -7.70
N VAL A 29 -4.19 18.67 -6.56
CA VAL A 29 -3.97 18.07 -5.24
C VAL A 29 -4.69 16.73 -5.10
N ALA A 30 -5.97 16.68 -5.49
CA ALA A 30 -6.76 15.47 -5.45
C ALA A 30 -6.14 14.34 -6.30
N ASN A 31 -5.73 14.66 -7.54
CA ASN A 31 -5.09 13.68 -8.42
C ASN A 31 -3.77 13.15 -7.84
N GLY A 32 -2.96 14.02 -7.23
CA GLY A 32 -1.74 13.62 -6.53
C GLY A 32 -2.01 12.65 -5.37
N ILE A 33 -3.01 12.96 -4.54
CA ILE A 33 -3.41 12.09 -3.42
C ILE A 33 -3.89 10.73 -3.94
N PHE A 34 -4.76 10.69 -4.96
CA PHE A 34 -5.25 9.43 -5.52
C PHE A 34 -4.14 8.56 -6.09
N SER A 35 -3.23 9.17 -6.89
CA SER A 35 -2.09 8.46 -7.43
C SER A 35 -1.23 7.84 -6.32
N SER A 36 -0.96 8.61 -5.26
CA SER A 36 -0.18 8.12 -4.12
C SER A 36 -0.87 6.96 -3.37
N GLN A 37 -2.19 7.03 -3.15
CA GLN A 37 -2.95 5.97 -2.48
C GLN A 37 -2.98 4.67 -3.29
N VAL A 38 -3.10 4.74 -4.62
CA VAL A 38 -3.03 3.56 -5.49
C VAL A 38 -1.65 2.91 -5.40
N VAL A 39 -0.58 3.70 -5.52
CA VAL A 39 0.80 3.19 -5.45
C VAL A 39 1.08 2.55 -4.09
N LEU A 40 0.68 3.19 -2.99
CA LEU A 40 0.88 2.66 -1.65
C LEU A 40 0.14 1.33 -1.42
N ASN A 41 -1.12 1.22 -1.84
CA ASN A 41 -1.88 -0.03 -1.70
C ASN A 41 -1.26 -1.17 -2.52
N VAL A 42 -0.83 -0.89 -3.75
CA VAL A 42 -0.17 -1.90 -4.61
C VAL A 42 1.14 -2.38 -3.98
N ILE A 43 1.97 -1.47 -3.48
CA ILE A 43 3.24 -1.81 -2.82
C ILE A 43 2.97 -2.68 -1.59
N VAL A 44 2.04 -2.28 -0.71
CA VAL A 44 1.71 -3.02 0.51
C VAL A 44 1.16 -4.41 0.18
N LEU A 45 0.34 -4.54 -0.87
CA LEU A 45 -0.17 -5.83 -1.33
C LEU A 45 0.96 -6.76 -1.79
N ILE A 46 1.92 -6.25 -2.58
CA ILE A 46 3.08 -7.04 -3.03
C ILE A 46 3.90 -7.54 -1.84
N LEU A 47 4.19 -6.67 -0.87
CA LEU A 47 4.96 -7.03 0.32
C LEU A 47 4.25 -8.13 1.14
N MET A 48 2.92 -8.05 1.28
CA MET A 48 2.12 -9.05 1.97
C MET A 48 2.12 -10.40 1.23
N LEU A 49 2.04 -10.39 -0.10
CA LEU A 49 2.11 -11.60 -0.92
C LEU A 49 3.48 -12.29 -0.80
N SER A 50 4.58 -11.52 -0.78
CA SER A 50 5.92 -12.07 -0.57
C SER A 50 6.05 -12.81 0.77
N GLN A 51 5.56 -12.21 1.87
CA GLN A 51 5.55 -12.85 3.19
C GLN A 51 4.74 -14.15 3.20
N MET A 52 3.57 -14.15 2.53
CA MET A 52 2.75 -15.36 2.43
C MET A 52 3.46 -16.48 1.68
N VAL A 53 4.13 -16.19 0.56
CA VAL A 53 4.87 -17.21 -0.21
C VAL A 53 5.98 -17.83 0.64
N ALA A 54 6.77 -17.03 1.37
CA ALA A 54 7.83 -17.54 2.24
C ALA A 54 7.28 -18.53 3.30
N SER A 55 6.17 -18.18 3.95
CA SER A 55 5.52 -19.05 4.93
C SER A 55 5.03 -20.38 4.33
N LYS A 56 4.49 -20.35 3.10
CA LYS A 56 3.99 -21.54 2.40
C LYS A 56 5.10 -22.48 1.96
N VAL A 57 6.26 -21.95 1.56
CA VAL A 57 7.44 -22.77 1.21
C VAL A 57 7.91 -23.58 2.42
N SER A 58 8.03 -22.96 3.59
CA SER A 58 8.45 -23.68 4.81
C SER A 58 7.45 -24.79 5.20
N SER A 59 6.15 -24.53 5.06
CA SER A 59 5.09 -25.51 5.29
C SER A 59 5.12 -26.65 4.26
N ALA A 60 5.30 -26.35 2.97
CA ALA A 60 5.42 -27.36 1.92
C ALA A 60 6.64 -28.25 2.12
N MET A 61 7.78 -27.67 2.52
CA MET A 61 8.97 -28.44 2.89
C MET A 61 8.66 -29.38 4.06
N TYR A 62 7.91 -28.92 5.07
CA TYR A 62 7.56 -29.75 6.23
C TYR A 62 6.68 -30.95 5.82
N HIS A 63 5.72 -30.72 4.92
CA HIS A 63 4.82 -31.75 4.39
C HIS A 63 5.44 -32.63 3.28
N SER A 64 6.68 -32.39 2.87
CA SER A 64 7.35 -33.13 1.78
C SER A 64 7.69 -34.60 2.11
N GLY A 65 7.45 -35.06 3.35
CA GLY A 65 7.75 -36.44 3.75
C GLY A 65 9.24 -36.74 3.96
N TRP A 66 10.06 -35.70 4.11
CA TRP A 66 11.51 -35.79 4.34
C TRP A 66 11.92 -36.70 5.52
N GLN A 67 11.00 -36.96 6.45
CA GLN A 67 11.19 -37.85 7.59
C GLN A 67 11.26 -39.33 7.18
N ASN A 68 10.68 -39.70 6.04
CA ASN A 68 10.59 -41.09 5.56
C ASN A 68 11.71 -41.46 4.57
N CYS A 69 12.60 -40.52 4.25
CA CYS A 69 13.75 -40.79 3.39
C CYS A 69 14.88 -41.46 4.20
N GLU A 70 14.87 -42.79 4.29
CA GLU A 70 15.98 -43.58 4.89
C GLU A 70 17.33 -43.32 4.20
N ALA A 71 17.32 -42.93 2.92
CA ALA A 71 18.52 -42.63 2.13
C ALA A 71 19.06 -41.19 2.29
N ALA A 72 18.35 -40.31 3.00
CA ALA A 72 18.78 -38.92 3.15
C ALA A 72 19.90 -38.79 4.20
N THR A 73 21.10 -38.39 3.76
CA THR A 73 22.25 -38.12 4.62
C THR A 73 21.87 -37.17 5.76
N VAL A 74 22.32 -37.45 7.00
CA VAL A 74 22.10 -36.62 8.21
C VAL A 74 22.34 -35.12 7.97
N ARG A 75 23.29 -34.81 7.09
CA ARG A 75 23.63 -33.45 6.66
C ARG A 75 22.49 -32.74 5.91
N VAL A 76 21.80 -33.43 5.01
CA VAL A 76 20.65 -32.90 4.24
C VAL A 76 19.48 -32.61 5.18
N ARG A 77 19.22 -33.52 6.13
CA ARG A 77 18.17 -33.35 7.15
C ARG A 77 18.41 -32.10 8.00
N ARG A 78 19.65 -31.86 8.44
CA ARG A 78 20.01 -30.65 9.20
C ARG A 78 19.83 -29.38 8.38
N LEU A 79 20.28 -29.37 7.12
CA LEU A 79 20.11 -28.23 6.23
C LEU A 79 18.64 -27.92 5.95
N LEU A 80 17.82 -28.95 5.76
CA LEU A 80 16.38 -28.82 5.53
C LEU A 80 15.67 -28.20 6.75
N VAL A 81 16.00 -28.65 7.96
CA VAL A 81 15.48 -28.04 9.21
C VAL A 81 15.94 -26.60 9.34
N CYS A 82 17.21 -26.28 9.06
CA CYS A 82 17.68 -24.90 9.05
C CYS A 82 16.93 -24.04 8.03
N ALA A 83 16.67 -24.55 6.83
CA ALA A 83 15.90 -23.86 5.80
C ALA A 83 14.43 -23.64 6.22
N MET A 84 13.80 -24.62 6.86
CA MET A 84 12.46 -24.45 7.46
C MET A 84 12.46 -23.41 8.57
N MET A 85 13.43 -23.45 9.48
CA MET A 85 13.55 -22.47 10.58
C MET A 85 13.78 -21.05 10.06
N GLN A 86 14.53 -20.89 8.97
CA GLN A 86 14.70 -19.59 8.33
C GLN A 86 13.41 -19.11 7.66
N GLY A 87 12.66 -19.98 6.97
CA GLY A 87 11.38 -19.63 6.35
C GLY A 87 10.21 -19.44 7.33
N GLN A 88 10.33 -19.91 8.58
CA GLN A 88 9.36 -19.68 9.65
C GLN A 88 9.66 -18.42 10.48
N LYS A 89 10.82 -17.77 10.29
CA LYS A 89 11.11 -16.51 10.95
C LYS A 89 10.15 -15.46 10.38
N PRO A 90 9.27 -14.84 11.20
CA PRO A 90 8.31 -13.88 10.67
C PRO A 90 9.09 -12.74 10.03
N GLU A 91 8.98 -12.62 8.72
CA GLU A 91 9.52 -11.51 7.94
C GLU A 91 8.68 -10.29 8.22
N VAL A 92 8.78 -9.71 9.42
CA VAL A 92 8.08 -8.47 9.75
C VAL A 92 8.73 -7.35 8.94
N LEU A 93 8.20 -7.12 7.74
CA LEU A 93 8.58 -6.00 6.91
C LEU A 93 8.07 -4.74 7.60
N TRP A 94 8.94 -3.76 7.77
CA TRP A 94 8.55 -2.49 8.36
C TRP A 94 8.20 -1.54 7.23
N ALA A 95 6.93 -1.12 7.16
CA ALA A 95 6.52 -0.04 6.27
C ALA A 95 7.18 1.26 6.77
N LEU A 96 8.09 1.82 5.96
CA LEU A 96 8.82 3.05 6.24
C LEU A 96 9.55 3.08 7.61
N GLY A 97 9.83 1.91 8.19
CA GLY A 97 10.46 1.79 9.52
C GLY A 97 9.56 2.09 10.72
N ILE A 98 8.26 2.36 10.52
CA ILE A 98 7.36 2.84 11.59
C ILE A 98 6.27 1.82 11.91
N VAL A 99 5.69 1.18 10.88
CA VAL A 99 4.55 0.27 11.06
C VAL A 99 4.93 -1.15 10.61
N PRO A 100 4.80 -2.17 11.47
CA PRO A 100 4.96 -3.55 11.03
C PRO A 100 3.88 -3.89 10.00
N LEU A 101 4.28 -4.39 8.83
CA LEU A 101 3.37 -4.93 7.82
C LEU A 101 2.74 -6.21 8.35
N SER A 102 1.45 -6.09 8.64
CA SER A 102 0.57 -7.17 9.03
C SER A 102 -0.75 -7.03 8.27
N TYR A 103 -1.59 -8.06 8.33
CA TYR A 103 -2.93 -8.01 7.76
C TYR A 103 -3.75 -6.83 8.32
N GLU A 104 -3.66 -6.58 9.63
CA GLU A 104 -4.34 -5.47 10.30
C GLU A 104 -3.89 -4.11 9.74
N SER A 105 -2.58 -3.94 9.56
CA SER A 105 -2.00 -2.73 8.96
C SER A 105 -2.50 -2.53 7.53
N TYR A 106 -2.55 -3.60 6.72
CA TYR A 106 -3.10 -3.55 5.37
C TYR A 106 -4.57 -3.13 5.36
N VAL A 107 -5.41 -3.74 6.20
CA VAL A 107 -6.83 -3.38 6.30
C VAL A 107 -7.01 -1.93 6.73
N SER A 108 -6.19 -1.44 7.67
CA SER A 108 -6.18 -0.04 8.09
C SER A 108 -5.82 0.90 6.93
N ILE A 109 -4.79 0.57 6.14
CA ILE A 109 -4.36 1.35 4.98
C ILE A 109 -5.48 1.41 3.92
N VAL A 110 -6.08 0.27 3.57
CA VAL A 110 -7.19 0.22 2.61
C VAL A 110 -8.40 1.03 3.09
N LYS A 111 -8.74 0.95 4.39
CA LYS A 111 -9.81 1.77 4.98
C LYS A 111 -9.49 3.27 4.92
N SER A 112 -8.25 3.66 5.17
CA SER A 112 -7.79 5.04 5.02
C SER A 112 -7.92 5.51 3.57
N SER A 113 -7.55 4.67 2.60
CA SER A 113 -7.72 4.98 1.18
C SER A 113 -9.20 5.17 0.84
N TYR A 114 -10.07 4.26 1.26
CA TYR A 114 -11.52 4.36 1.07
C TYR A 114 -12.10 5.65 1.68
N SER A 115 -11.70 5.99 2.91
CA SER A 115 -12.11 7.24 3.55
C SER A 115 -11.64 8.45 2.75
N THR A 116 -10.42 8.42 2.21
CA THR A 116 -9.89 9.48 1.33
C THR A 116 -10.71 9.60 0.04
N PHE A 117 -11.07 8.47 -0.59
CA PHE A 117 -11.95 8.46 -1.77
C PHE A 117 -13.33 9.04 -1.44
N SER A 118 -13.91 8.69 -0.30
CA SER A 118 -15.24 9.17 0.13
C SER A 118 -15.29 10.66 0.47
N VAL A 119 -14.19 11.28 0.87
CA VAL A 119 -14.14 12.72 1.16
C VAL A 119 -13.98 13.54 -0.13
N MET A 120 -13.34 12.95 -1.14
CA MET A 120 -13.04 13.62 -2.40
C MET A 120 -14.11 13.45 -3.48
N TYR A 121 -15.07 12.54 -3.27
CA TYR A 121 -16.25 12.33 -4.11
C TYR A 121 -17.50 12.89 -3.41
#